data_AF-A0A3D3A938-F1
#
_entry.id   AF-A0A3D3A938-F1
#
_cell.length_a   1.000
_cell.length_b   1.000
_cell.length_c   1.000
_cell.angle_alpha   90.00
_cell.angle_beta   90.00
_cell.angle_gamma   90.00
#
_symmetry.space_group_name_H-M   'P 1'
#
loop_
_entity.id
_entity.type
_entity.pdbx_description
1 polymer ?
#
loop_
_entity_poly.entity_id
_entity_poly.type
_entity_poly.pdbx_seq_one_letter_code
_entity_poly.pdbx_strand_id
1 'polypeptide(L)' 'MEQDLGLTKLSAAEKAILSAMSSLQGALEASEYVSSRNLKSHPLCTSLPNPTFFRGLAGLLDKQYLVLPEGRSKGVYRLK' A
#
# COMPACT_ATOMS: atom_id res chain seq x y z
N MET A 1 -17.96 -17.94 -6.51
CA MET A 1 -18.47 -16.79 -5.72
C MET A 1 -17.32 -16.35 -4.84
N GLU A 2 -16.53 -15.39 -5.30
CA GLU A 2 -15.44 -14.81 -4.52
C GLU A 2 -15.61 -13.30 -4.58
N GLN A 3 -15.60 -12.70 -3.40
CA GLN A 3 -16.29 -11.46 -3.12
C GLN A 3 -15.63 -10.27 -3.81
N ASP A 4 -16.47 -9.47 -4.45
CA ASP A 4 -16.16 -8.20 -5.11
C ASP A 4 -15.81 -7.14 -4.07
N LEU A 5 -14.65 -7.28 -3.44
CA LEU A 5 -14.14 -6.39 -2.39
C LEU A 5 -13.42 -5.18 -2.99
N GLY A 6 -13.95 -4.51 -4.01
CA GLY A 6 -13.37 -3.28 -4.60
C GLY A 6 -11.95 -3.41 -5.20
N LEU A 7 -11.30 -4.56 -5.05
CA LEU A 7 -9.99 -4.90 -5.60
C LEU A 7 -10.06 -5.06 -7.12
N THR A 8 -11.24 -5.31 -7.69
CA THR A 8 -11.44 -5.44 -9.15
C THR A 8 -11.05 -4.16 -9.91
N LYS A 9 -11.17 -2.98 -9.29
CA LYS A 9 -10.77 -1.68 -9.86
C LYS A 9 -9.29 -1.33 -9.63
N LEU A 10 -8.56 -2.14 -8.88
CA LEU A 10 -7.14 -1.90 -8.61
C LEU A 10 -6.28 -2.53 -9.69
N SER A 11 -5.29 -1.77 -10.16
CA SER A 11 -4.24 -2.26 -11.05
C SER A 11 -3.42 -3.35 -10.35
N ALA A 12 -2.73 -4.18 -11.13
CA ALA A 12 -1.84 -5.22 -10.58
C ALA A 12 -0.82 -4.65 -9.57
N ALA A 13 -0.28 -3.46 -9.86
CA ALA A 13 0.63 -2.76 -8.94
C ALA A 13 -0.05 -2.32 -7.63
N GLU A 14 -1.27 -1.78 -7.71
CA GLU A 14 -2.04 -1.34 -6.54
C GLU A 14 -2.39 -2.54 -5.64
N LYS A 15 -2.82 -3.66 -6.24
CA LYS A 15 -3.06 -4.91 -5.51
C LYS A 15 -1.80 -5.41 -4.80
N ALA A 16 -0.67 -5.43 -5.50
CA ALA A 16 0.60 -5.87 -4.93
C ALA A 16 1.04 -4.99 -3.75
N ILE A 17 0.89 -3.67 -3.86
CA ILE A 17 1.19 -2.71 -2.78
C ILE A 17 0.24 -2.91 -1.60
N LEU A 18 -1.06 -3.05 -1.85
CA LEU A 18 -2.06 -3.25 -0.81
C LEU A 18 -1.83 -4.57 -0.05
N SER A 19 -1.56 -5.66 -0.77
CA SER A 19 -1.22 -6.96 -0.17
C SER A 19 0.08 -6.90 0.63
N ALA A 20 1.12 -6.23 0.10
CA ALA A 20 2.37 -6.02 0.83
C ALA A 20 2.14 -5.20 2.11
N MET A 21 1.31 -4.14 2.03
CA MET A 21 0.98 -3.33 3.19
C MET A 21 0.20 -4.11 4.24
N SER A 22 -0.77 -4.93 3.83
CA SER A 22 -1.55 -5.77 4.74
C SER A 22 -0.65 -6.79 5.45
N SER A 23 0.28 -7.40 4.72
CA SER A 23 1.25 -8.32 5.32
C SER A 23 2.20 -7.63 6.30
N LEU A 24 2.68 -6.42 5.96
CA LEU A 24 3.58 -5.66 6.83
C LEU A 24 2.84 -5.10 8.06
N GLN A 25 1.61 -4.60 7.89
CA GLN A 25 0.76 -4.16 9.00
C GLN A 25 0.34 -5.32 9.89
N GLY A 26 0.09 -6.51 9.35
CA GLY A 26 -0.24 -7.69 10.16
C GLY A 26 0.91 -8.15 11.05
N ALA A 27 2.16 -7.81 10.70
CA ALA A 27 3.34 -8.04 11.53
C ALA A 27 3.64 -6.88 12.50
N LEU A 28 2.94 -5.76 12.38
CA LEU A 28 3.10 -4.56 13.20
C LEU A 28 1.86 -4.36 14.07
N GLU A 29 1.92 -3.44 15.03
CA GLU A 29 0.74 -3.03 15.77
C GLU A 29 -0.22 -2.26 14.85
N ALA A 30 -1.53 -2.39 15.08
CA ALA A 30 -2.56 -1.82 14.20
C ALA A 30 -2.46 -0.29 13.99
N SER A 31 -1.72 0.41 14.86
CA SER A 31 -1.53 1.85 14.81
C SER A 31 -0.20 2.30 14.17
N GLU A 32 0.66 1.36 13.77
CA GLU A 32 1.94 1.68 13.14
C GLU A 32 1.79 2.06 11.66
N TYR A 33 2.76 2.82 11.16
CA TYR A 33 2.81 3.24 9.77
C TYR A 33 3.94 2.52 9.03
N VAL A 34 3.62 2.00 7.84
CA VAL A 34 4.60 1.33 6.98
C VAL A 34 5.27 2.34 6.06
N SER A 35 6.60 2.41 6.15
CA SER A 35 7.41 3.23 5.25
C SER A 35 7.37 2.71 3.81
N SER A 36 7.34 3.59 2.81
CA SER A 36 7.47 3.19 1.39
C SER A 36 8.76 2.41 1.12
N ARG A 37 9.82 2.63 1.92
CA ARG A 37 11.06 1.85 1.85
C ARG A 37 10.83 0.38 2.25
N ASN A 38 10.08 0.12 3.31
CA ASN A 38 9.74 -1.25 3.73
C ASN A 38 8.83 -1.92 2.70
N LEU A 39 7.84 -1.19 2.20
CA LEU A 39 7.00 -1.68 1.11
C LEU A 39 7.82 -2.07 -0.12
N LYS A 40 8.73 -1.20 -0.56
CA LYS A 40 9.62 -1.49 -1.71
C LYS A 40 10.52 -2.70 -1.48
N SER A 41 10.96 -2.90 -0.25
CA SER A 41 11.77 -4.06 0.12
C SER A 41 10.96 -5.35 0.17
N HIS A 42 9.62 -5.27 0.15
CA HIS A 42 8.75 -6.43 0.16
C HIS A 42 8.81 -7.16 -1.20
N PRO A 43 8.83 -8.51 -1.22
CA PRO A 43 8.93 -9.29 -2.46
C PRO A 43 7.80 -9.02 -3.46
N LEU A 44 6.62 -8.62 -2.97
CA LEU A 44 5.49 -8.24 -3.82
C LEU A 44 5.70 -6.92 -4.58
N CYS A 45 6.50 -6.00 -4.03
CA CYS A 45 6.77 -4.69 -4.62
C CYS A 45 8.17 -4.58 -5.22
N THR A 46 9.11 -5.46 -4.88
CA THR A 46 10.48 -5.43 -5.42
C THR A 46 10.54 -5.64 -6.93
N SER A 47 9.53 -6.31 -7.50
CA SER A 47 9.39 -6.51 -8.95
C SER A 47 8.81 -5.28 -9.65
N LEU A 48 8.21 -4.34 -8.92
CA LEU A 48 7.60 -3.15 -9.49
C LEU A 48 8.65 -2.05 -9.69
N PRO A 49 8.74 -1.45 -10.88
CA PRO A 49 9.61 -0.30 -11.10
C PRO A 49 9.11 0.90 -10.30
N ASN A 50 10.03 1.76 -9.83
CA ASN A 50 9.73 3.00 -9.10
C ASN A 50 8.49 3.76 -9.60
N PRO A 51 8.41 4.16 -10.89
CA PRO A 51 7.29 4.95 -11.37
C PRO A 51 5.96 4.23 -11.17
N THR A 52 5.90 2.93 -11.44
CA THR A 52 4.70 2.11 -11.25
C THR A 52 4.33 1.99 -9.77
N PHE A 53 5.32 1.80 -8.90
CA PHE A 53 5.10 1.72 -7.45
C PHE A 53 4.51 3.02 -6.89
N PHE A 54 5.11 4.17 -7.21
CA PHE A 54 4.62 5.47 -6.73
C PHE A 54 3.26 5.83 -7.33
N ARG A 55 3.00 5.48 -8.61
CA ARG A 55 1.66 5.64 -9.20
C ARG A 55 0.62 4.77 -8.50
N GLY A 56 0.96 3.53 -8.15
CA GLY A 56 0.08 2.64 -7.40
C GLY A 56 -0.23 3.20 -5.99
N LEU A 57 0.79 3.67 -5.26
CA LEU A 57 0.60 4.33 -3.97
C LEU A 57 -0.32 5.55 -4.07
N ALA A 58 -0.10 6.41 -5.07
CA ALA A 58 -0.94 7.58 -5.29
C ALA A 58 -2.40 7.18 -5.61
N GLY A 59 -2.59 6.14 -6.43
CA GLY A 59 -3.93 5.61 -6.75
C GLY A 59 -4.65 5.01 -5.54
N LEU A 60 -3.92 4.37 -4.63
CA LEU A 60 -4.48 3.82 -3.39
C LEU A 60 -4.83 4.91 -2.36
N LEU A 61 -4.02 5.97 -2.29
CA LEU A 61 -4.32 7.16 -1.48
C LEU A 61 -5.56 7.89 -1.98
N ASP A 62 -5.65 8.12 -3.29
CA ASP A 62 -6.79 8.76 -3.95
C ASP A 62 -8.09 7.97 -3.69
N LYS A 63 -8.02 6.64 -3.82
CA LYS A 63 -9.12 5.73 -3.50
C LYS A 63 -9.36 5.52 -1.99
N GLN A 64 -8.60 6.20 -1.13
CA GLN A 64 -8.70 6.15 0.33
C GLN A 64 -8.51 4.75 0.94
N TYR A 65 -7.82 3.84 0.26
CA TYR A 65 -7.39 2.56 0.84
C TYR A 65 -6.24 2.75 1.84
N LEU A 66 -5.43 3.80 1.62
CA LEU A 66 -4.30 4.16 2.48
C LEU A 66 -4.52 5.52 3.12
N VAL A 67 -3.96 5.70 4.31
CA VAL A 67 -3.93 7.00 4.99
C VAL A 67 -2.50 7.37 5.40
N LEU A 68 -2.26 8.67 5.40
CA LEU A 68 -1.01 9.30 5.85
C LEU A 68 -1.15 9.69 7.32
N PRO A 69 -0.05 9.77 8.09
CA PRO A 69 -0.09 10.36 9.42
C PRO A 69 -0.41 11.85 9.32
N GLU A 70 -1.35 12.33 10.13
CA GLU A 70 -1.62 13.76 10.26
C GLU A 70 -0.38 14.46 10.82
N GLY A 71 0.12 15.47 10.10
CA GLY A 71 1.24 16.30 10.55
C GLY A 71 2.66 15.76 10.27
N ARG A 72 2.85 14.66 9.52
CA ARG A 72 4.19 14.16 9.16
C ARG A 72 4.49 14.13 7.66
N SER A 73 5.78 14.26 7.35
CA SER A 73 6.33 14.23 5.99
C SER A 73 5.98 12.95 5.24
N LYS A 74 5.51 13.12 4.00
CA LYS A 74 5.27 12.08 2.99
C LYS A 74 6.33 10.97 3.05
N GLY A 75 5.90 9.69 3.05
CA GLY A 75 6.83 8.54 3.01
C GLY A 75 6.46 7.35 3.89
N VAL A 76 5.47 7.52 4.77
CA VAL A 76 4.88 6.43 5.56
C VAL A 76 3.37 6.41 5.34
N TYR A 77 2.80 5.21 5.31
CA TYR A 77 1.42 4.97 4.94
C TYR A 77 0.88 3.84 5.80
N ARG A 78 -0.42 3.86 6.11
CA ARG A 78 -1.09 2.74 6.75
C ARG A 78 -2.36 2.39 5.99
N LEU A 79 -2.84 1.17 6.19
CA LEU A 79 -4.18 0.78 5.75
C LEU A 79 -5.24 1.57 6.54
N LYS A 80 -6.29 1.99 5.84
CA LYS A 80 -7.43 2.66 6.46
C LYS A 80 -8.25 1.68 7.30
#